data_AF-A0A0P9D9U9-F1
#
_entry.id   AF-A0A0P9D9U9-F1
#
_cell.length_a   1.000
_cell.length_b   1.000
_cell.length_c   1.000
_cell.angle_alpha   90.00
_cell.angle_beta   90.00
_cell.angle_gamma   90.00
#
_symmetry.space_group_name_H-M   'P 1'
#
loop_
_entity.id
_entity.type
_entity.pdbx_description
1 polymer ?
#
loop_
_entity_poly.entity_id
_entity_poly.type
_entity_poly.pdbx_seq_one_letter_code
_entity_poly.pdbx_strand_id
1 'polypeptide(L)'
;MKLLENLIYLIDQIPDNYRPAVLTSSATLIGAFFGAMTAQYISHLFTVRRDNQKTAKEIYQKLYAPILLDIYAYLDISSHFRRGHDIKFGVREDDILVKIKEHVGTNLIYASPKLIDKYSTVWSFYYQDDLSGFSNKIQDLELIELLLLELRMLSKKIKFFDKQTMKKIDQMLVLYRVWSILIRYYHGSYQASATLSYKFYYDRNKLNYKTYKKIIRYFTNNTLKYRINLFINNLEEKIEKNSNLHKLYKNIYKKIFGEFSLFERFQNLRYLYSLLSGKENLEELIKVSERNDYSYDSHYMGPPYINELLIFCHEISYNNYLLTIEVEMRNCSETIKNICIDNFLLLGD
;
A
#
# COMPACT_ATOMS: atom_id res chain seq x y z
N MET A 1 57.72 9.93 -25.42
CA MET A 1 58.72 9.94 -26.51
C MET A 1 60.15 10.01 -25.99
N LYS A 2 60.59 11.08 -25.31
CA LYS A 2 61.98 11.20 -24.78
C LYS A 2 62.49 10.02 -23.93
N LEU A 3 61.62 9.40 -23.13
CA LEU A 3 61.98 8.23 -22.31
C LEU A 3 62.25 6.98 -23.15
N LEU A 4 61.57 6.83 -24.29
CA LEU A 4 61.73 5.71 -25.21
C LEU A 4 63.02 5.88 -26.04
N GLU A 5 63.30 7.11 -26.47
CA GLU A 5 64.53 7.48 -27.20
C GLU A 5 65.78 7.26 -26.35
N ASN A 6 65.75 7.67 -25.07
CA ASN A 6 66.86 7.44 -24.14
C ASN A 6 67.08 5.94 -23.85
N LEU A 7 66.01 5.14 -23.82
CA LEU A 7 66.09 3.69 -23.64
C LEU A 7 66.73 3.00 -24.85
N ILE A 8 66.35 3.41 -26.06
CA ILE A 8 66.93 2.89 -27.31
C ILE A 8 68.43 3.23 -27.39
N TYR A 9 68.80 4.47 -27.08
CA TYR A 9 70.20 4.90 -27.06
C TYR A 9 71.06 4.11 -26.05
N LEU A 10 70.51 3.79 -24.87
CA LEU A 10 71.18 2.97 -23.87
C LEU A 10 71.34 1.50 -24.30
N ILE A 11 70.37 0.96 -25.04
CA ILE A 11 70.43 -0.43 -25.55
C ILE A 11 71.51 -0.56 -26.64
N ASP A 12 71.67 0.46 -27.49
CA ASP A 12 72.68 0.46 -28.56
C ASP A 12 74.12 0.49 -28.03
N GLN A 13 74.33 1.05 -26.84
CA GLN A 13 75.64 1.11 -26.17
C GLN A 13 76.10 -0.23 -25.56
N ILE A 14 75.25 -1.26 -25.51
CA ILE A 14 75.56 -2.55 -24.90
C ILE A 14 76.34 -3.44 -25.89
N PRO A 15 77.46 -4.09 -25.48
CA PRO A 15 78.19 -5.02 -26.33
C PRO A 15 77.34 -6.21 -26.80
N ASP A 16 77.54 -6.65 -28.05
CA ASP A 16 76.68 -7.63 -28.73
C ASP A 16 76.52 -8.97 -28.00
N ASN A 17 77.55 -9.40 -27.28
CA ASN A 17 77.54 -10.63 -26.48
C ASN A 17 76.64 -10.56 -25.23
N TYR A 18 76.28 -9.37 -24.74
CA TYR A 18 75.42 -9.19 -23.56
C TYR A 18 74.00 -8.72 -23.88
N ARG A 19 73.77 -8.19 -25.09
CA ARG A 19 72.44 -7.73 -25.57
C ARG A 19 71.30 -8.72 -25.31
N PRO A 20 71.39 -10.02 -25.66
CA PRO A 20 70.26 -10.95 -25.45
C PRO A 20 69.94 -11.17 -23.97
N ALA A 21 70.95 -11.21 -23.10
CA ALA A 21 70.75 -11.38 -21.66
C ALA A 21 70.05 -10.15 -21.03
N VAL A 22 70.48 -8.94 -21.41
CA VAL A 22 69.88 -7.69 -20.91
C VAL A 22 68.47 -7.48 -21.46
N LEU A 23 68.22 -7.80 -22.73
CA LEU A 23 66.90 -7.72 -23.33
C LEU A 23 65.93 -8.70 -22.66
N THR A 24 66.38 -9.94 -22.42
CA THR A 24 65.55 -10.95 -21.76
C THR A 24 65.21 -10.50 -20.35
N SER A 25 66.19 -10.14 -19.51
CA SER A 25 65.95 -9.71 -18.13
C SER A 25 65.09 -8.45 -18.02
N SER A 26 65.29 -7.48 -18.92
CA SER A 26 64.45 -6.27 -18.99
C SER A 26 63.03 -6.60 -19.39
N ALA A 27 62.83 -7.49 -20.37
CA ALA A 27 61.50 -7.96 -20.76
C ALA A 27 60.80 -8.70 -19.60
N THR A 28 61.52 -9.55 -18.84
CA THR A 28 60.95 -10.22 -17.67
C THR A 28 60.56 -9.24 -16.58
N LEU A 29 61.40 -8.23 -16.30
CA LEU A 29 61.11 -7.18 -15.29
C LEU A 29 59.89 -6.34 -15.69
N ILE A 30 59.84 -5.88 -16.94
CA ILE A 30 58.71 -5.12 -17.47
C ILE A 30 57.43 -5.96 -17.44
N GLY A 31 57.51 -7.21 -17.90
CA GLY A 31 56.39 -8.15 -17.88
C GLY A 31 55.89 -8.42 -16.46
N ALA A 32 56.80 -8.67 -15.51
CA ALA A 32 56.46 -8.87 -14.10
C ALA A 32 55.83 -7.62 -13.47
N PHE A 33 56.34 -6.43 -13.80
CA PHE A 33 55.80 -5.16 -13.30
C PHE A 33 54.37 -4.91 -13.80
N PHE A 34 54.12 -5.05 -15.11
CA PHE A 34 52.77 -4.93 -15.65
C PHE A 34 51.84 -6.04 -15.15
N GLY A 35 52.37 -7.26 -14.97
CA GLY A 35 51.66 -8.36 -14.34
C GLY A 35 51.22 -8.03 -12.91
N ALA A 36 52.12 -7.47 -12.09
CA ALA A 36 51.81 -7.06 -10.73
C ALA A 36 50.78 -5.91 -10.70
N MET A 37 50.91 -4.90 -11.57
CA MET A 37 49.95 -3.80 -11.65
C MET A 37 48.55 -4.27 -12.03
N THR A 38 48.44 -5.12 -13.06
CA THR A 38 47.15 -5.67 -13.50
C THR A 38 46.54 -6.58 -12.44
N ALA A 39 47.33 -7.44 -11.81
CA ALA A 39 46.88 -8.29 -10.71
C ALA A 39 46.37 -7.46 -9.53
N GLN A 40 47.09 -6.40 -9.14
CA GLN A 40 46.69 -5.52 -8.04
C GLN A 40 45.38 -4.77 -8.35
N TYR A 41 45.24 -4.25 -9.56
CA TYR A 41 44.01 -3.59 -10.00
C TYR A 41 42.80 -4.53 -9.98
N ILE A 42 42.97 -5.74 -10.54
CA ILE A 42 41.92 -6.77 -10.56
C ILE A 42 41.56 -7.21 -9.13
N SER A 43 42.56 -7.40 -8.26
CA SER A 43 42.37 -7.77 -6.85
C SER A 43 41.57 -6.71 -6.09
N HIS A 44 41.91 -5.42 -6.27
CA HIS A 44 41.16 -4.33 -5.66
C HIS A 44 39.70 -4.30 -6.14
N LEU A 45 39.47 -4.47 -7.45
CA LEU A 45 38.13 -4.50 -8.02
C LEU A 45 37.28 -5.66 -7.46
N PHE A 46 37.86 -6.84 -7.29
CA PHE A 46 37.17 -7.97 -6.64
C PHE A 46 36.92 -7.75 -5.15
N THR A 47 37.87 -7.15 -4.44
CA THR A 47 37.73 -6.82 -3.02
C THR A 47 36.55 -5.86 -2.80
N VAL A 48 36.50 -4.76 -3.57
CA VAL A 48 35.40 -3.79 -3.52
C VAL A 48 34.05 -4.46 -3.81
N ARG A 49 33.98 -5.36 -4.81
CA ARG A 49 32.74 -6.09 -5.12
C ARG A 49 32.29 -6.99 -3.98
N ARG A 50 33.23 -7.73 -3.38
CA ARG A 50 32.96 -8.64 -2.26
C ARG A 50 32.48 -7.86 -1.03
N ASP A 51 33.13 -6.75 -0.70
CA ASP A 51 32.79 -5.96 0.47
C ASP A 51 31.40 -5.32 0.31
N ASN A 52 31.08 -4.81 -0.89
CA ASN A 52 29.73 -4.33 -1.22
C ASN A 52 28.65 -5.42 -1.09
N GLN A 53 28.95 -6.65 -1.50
CA GLN A 53 28.02 -7.79 -1.34
C GLN A 53 27.84 -8.16 0.14
N LYS A 54 28.92 -8.13 0.93
CA LYS A 54 28.89 -8.38 2.37
C LYS A 54 28.02 -7.35 3.08
N THR A 55 28.23 -6.06 2.83
CA THR A 55 27.41 -4.98 3.41
C THR A 55 25.94 -5.13 3.02
N ALA A 56 25.65 -5.41 1.75
CA ALA A 56 24.27 -5.61 1.31
C ALA A 56 23.59 -6.82 1.96
N LYS A 57 24.33 -7.92 2.16
CA LYS A 57 23.83 -9.10 2.88
C LYS A 57 23.57 -8.79 4.35
N GLU A 58 24.45 -8.01 4.97
CA GLU A 58 24.29 -7.59 6.36
C GLU A 58 23.04 -6.71 6.54
N ILE A 59 22.85 -5.70 5.68
CA ILE A 59 21.63 -4.87 5.67
C ILE A 59 20.39 -5.76 5.52
N TYR A 60 20.39 -6.72 4.59
CA TYR A 60 19.28 -7.66 4.44
C TYR A 60 19.00 -8.43 5.73
N GLN A 61 20.03 -9.05 6.30
CA GLN A 61 19.89 -9.90 7.49
C GLN A 61 19.45 -9.12 8.73
N LYS A 62 19.91 -7.88 8.88
CA LYS A 62 19.69 -7.08 10.09
C LYS A 62 18.41 -6.23 10.03
N LEU A 63 18.06 -5.70 8.86
CA LEU A 63 16.94 -4.76 8.71
C LEU A 63 15.69 -5.38 8.07
N TYR A 64 15.85 -6.20 7.03
CA TYR A 64 14.69 -6.63 6.22
C TYR A 64 14.21 -8.05 6.56
N ALA A 65 15.13 -9.00 6.71
CA ALA A 65 14.80 -10.40 6.93
C ALA A 65 13.91 -10.64 8.18
N PRO A 66 14.15 -9.98 9.33
CA PRO A 66 13.38 -10.23 10.55
C PRO A 66 11.91 -9.83 10.45
N ILE A 67 11.58 -8.82 9.65
CA ILE A 67 10.22 -8.26 9.51
C ILE A 67 9.52 -8.65 8.22
N LEU A 68 10.18 -9.35 7.29
CA LEU A 68 9.60 -9.64 5.98
C LEU A 68 8.31 -10.46 6.06
N LEU A 69 8.27 -11.44 6.98
CA LEU A 69 7.07 -12.24 7.22
C LEU A 69 5.97 -11.42 7.88
N ASP A 70 6.32 -10.53 8.81
CA ASP A 70 5.36 -9.63 9.47
C ASP A 70 4.73 -8.66 8.47
N ILE A 71 5.51 -8.15 7.51
CA ILE A 71 4.99 -7.34 6.41
C ILE A 71 3.94 -8.14 5.62
N TYR A 72 4.24 -9.36 5.20
CA TYR A 72 3.25 -10.18 4.48
C TYR A 72 2.00 -10.46 5.32
N ALA A 73 2.20 -10.83 6.59
CA ALA A 73 1.12 -11.13 7.51
C ALA A 73 0.22 -9.91 7.76
N TYR A 74 0.80 -8.72 7.90
CA TYR A 74 0.04 -7.48 8.09
C TYR A 74 -0.92 -7.24 6.93
N LEU A 75 -0.47 -7.33 5.69
CA LEU A 75 -1.37 -7.20 4.54
C LEU A 75 -2.45 -8.29 4.55
N ASP A 76 -2.07 -9.54 4.80
CA ASP A 76 -2.99 -10.67 4.74
C ASP A 76 -4.08 -10.61 5.80
N ILE A 77 -3.72 -10.30 7.05
CA ILE A 77 -4.65 -10.11 8.17
C ILE A 77 -5.52 -8.88 7.93
N SER A 78 -4.92 -7.78 7.47
CA SER A 78 -5.65 -6.54 7.26
C SER A 78 -6.55 -6.53 6.03
N SER A 79 -6.45 -7.52 5.16
CA SER A 79 -7.35 -7.67 4.01
C SER A 79 -7.97 -9.06 3.98
N HIS A 80 -8.15 -9.71 5.12
CA HIS A 80 -8.81 -11.00 5.13
C HIS A 80 -10.32 -10.83 4.96
N PHE A 81 -10.92 -11.59 4.04
CA PHE A 81 -12.36 -11.49 3.72
C PHE A 81 -13.25 -11.85 4.92
N ARG A 82 -12.84 -12.85 5.72
CA ARG A 82 -13.57 -13.32 6.92
C ARG A 82 -12.85 -12.96 8.21
N ARG A 83 -12.58 -11.66 8.39
CA ARG A 83 -12.03 -11.13 9.65
C ARG A 83 -12.94 -11.54 10.82
N GLY A 84 -12.37 -12.20 11.83
CA GLY A 84 -13.08 -12.68 13.02
C GLY A 84 -13.43 -14.17 13.02
N HIS A 85 -13.43 -14.85 11.86
CA HIS A 85 -13.67 -16.30 11.80
C HIS A 85 -12.39 -17.09 11.50
N ASP A 86 -11.65 -16.67 10.47
CA ASP A 86 -10.47 -17.42 9.99
C ASP A 86 -9.16 -16.99 10.66
N ILE A 87 -9.15 -15.81 11.27
CA ILE A 87 -7.98 -15.27 11.97
C ILE A 87 -8.02 -15.78 13.41
N LYS A 88 -6.90 -16.34 13.88
CA LYS A 88 -6.77 -16.83 15.26
C LYS A 88 -7.16 -15.75 16.25
N PHE A 89 -7.94 -16.13 17.26
CA PHE A 89 -8.34 -15.24 18.35
C PHE A 89 -7.10 -14.60 19.01
N GLY A 90 -7.15 -13.28 19.24
CA GLY A 90 -6.06 -12.51 19.84
C GLY A 90 -4.99 -11.98 18.88
N VAL A 91 -5.02 -12.34 17.59
CA VAL A 91 -4.11 -11.73 16.60
C VAL A 91 -4.64 -10.36 16.18
N ARG A 92 -3.94 -9.28 16.54
CA ARG A 92 -4.27 -7.90 16.14
C ARG A 92 -3.32 -7.40 15.08
N GLU A 93 -3.86 -6.75 14.06
CA GLU A 93 -3.06 -6.15 12.98
C GLU A 93 -2.12 -5.04 13.48
N ASP A 94 -2.56 -4.30 14.49
CA ASP A 94 -1.78 -3.20 15.06
C ASP A 94 -0.51 -3.70 15.76
N ASP A 95 -0.56 -4.87 16.42
CA ASP A 95 0.59 -5.45 17.11
C ASP A 95 1.70 -5.81 16.11
N ILE A 96 1.32 -6.31 14.93
CA ILE A 96 2.26 -6.63 13.84
C ILE A 96 2.89 -5.34 13.31
N LEU A 97 2.08 -4.30 13.13
CA LEU A 97 2.57 -3.02 12.64
C LEU A 97 3.52 -2.35 13.64
N VAL A 98 3.21 -2.41 14.94
CA VAL A 98 4.09 -1.94 16.01
C VAL A 98 5.43 -2.69 15.97
N LYS A 99 5.39 -4.02 15.88
CA LYS A 99 6.60 -4.86 15.78
C LYS A 99 7.47 -4.46 14.57
N ILE A 100 6.87 -4.21 13.41
CA ILE A 100 7.60 -3.73 12.22
C ILE A 100 8.27 -2.39 12.52
N LYS A 101 7.54 -1.43 13.08
CA LYS A 101 8.05 -0.09 13.37
C LYS A 101 9.18 -0.10 14.40
N GLU A 102 9.02 -0.83 15.50
CA GLU A 102 10.05 -0.98 16.53
C GLU A 102 11.33 -1.62 15.98
N HIS A 103 11.20 -2.65 15.14
CA HIS A 103 12.35 -3.26 14.50
C HIS A 103 13.08 -2.29 13.56
N VAL A 104 12.35 -1.52 12.75
CA VAL A 104 12.95 -0.50 11.89
C VAL A 104 13.65 0.56 12.73
N GLY A 105 13.00 1.06 13.78
CA GLY A 105 13.56 2.07 14.69
C GLY A 105 14.87 1.63 15.36
N THR A 106 14.93 0.37 15.82
CA THR A 106 16.12 -0.20 16.44
C THR A 106 17.25 -0.53 15.46
N ASN A 107 16.96 -0.60 14.16
CA ASN A 107 17.92 -0.97 13.10
C ASN A 107 18.16 0.15 12.08
N LEU A 108 17.86 1.41 12.43
CA LEU A 108 18.07 2.58 11.56
C LEU A 108 19.53 2.76 11.10
N ILE A 109 20.52 2.20 11.82
CA ILE A 109 21.92 2.23 11.40
C ILE A 109 22.17 1.55 10.03
N TYR A 110 21.27 0.63 9.64
CA TYR A 110 21.31 -0.07 8.36
C TYR A 110 20.38 0.56 7.31
N ALA A 111 19.59 1.56 7.69
CA ALA A 111 18.58 2.19 6.85
C ALA A 111 19.20 3.21 5.89
N SER A 112 18.56 3.39 4.74
CA SER A 112 18.90 4.49 3.84
C SER A 112 18.47 5.85 4.44
N PRO A 113 19.07 6.98 4.05
CA PRO A 113 18.60 8.30 4.47
C PRO A 113 17.11 8.54 4.17
N LYS A 114 16.60 8.00 3.06
CA LYS A 114 15.20 8.11 2.68
C LYS A 114 14.29 7.32 3.61
N LEU A 115 14.73 6.14 4.05
CA LEU A 115 13.99 5.34 5.01
C LEU A 115 13.99 5.98 6.40
N ILE A 116 15.11 6.57 6.82
CA ILE A 116 15.21 7.34 8.07
C ILE A 116 14.23 8.51 8.06
N ASP A 117 14.23 9.31 6.99
CA ASP A 117 13.31 10.44 6.82
C ASP A 117 11.83 10.00 6.86
N LYS A 118 11.50 8.91 6.15
CA LYS A 118 10.15 8.35 6.16
C LYS A 118 9.74 7.82 7.53
N TYR A 119 10.66 7.15 8.23
CA TYR A 119 10.42 6.67 9.60
C TYR A 119 10.20 7.84 10.56
N SER A 120 10.99 8.92 10.46
CA SER A 120 10.80 10.14 11.24
C SER A 120 9.43 10.77 10.99
N THR A 121 8.96 10.76 9.74
CA THR A 121 7.61 11.23 9.38
C THR A 121 6.52 10.37 10.03
N VAL A 122 6.68 9.05 10.06
CA VAL A 122 5.73 8.17 10.78
C VAL A 122 5.78 8.44 12.28
N TRP A 123 6.98 8.66 12.83
CA TRP A 123 7.17 8.91 14.25
C TRP A 123 6.57 10.25 14.68
N SER A 124 6.52 11.25 13.80
CA SER A 124 5.95 12.55 14.14
C SER A 124 4.47 12.51 14.52
N PHE A 125 3.72 11.57 13.95
CA PHE A 125 2.30 11.39 14.27
C PHE A 125 2.03 10.87 15.69
N TYR A 126 3.04 10.41 16.43
CA TYR A 126 2.87 10.07 17.84
C TYR A 126 2.76 11.29 18.74
N TYR A 127 3.29 12.44 18.30
CA TYR A 127 3.31 13.67 19.10
C TYR A 127 2.71 14.88 18.38
N GLN A 128 2.36 14.75 17.10
CA GLN A 128 1.64 15.76 16.32
C GLN A 128 0.35 15.16 15.80
N ASP A 129 -0.77 15.78 16.16
CA ASP A 129 -2.07 15.47 15.56
C ASP A 129 -2.22 16.28 14.27
N ASP A 130 -2.57 15.61 13.19
CA ASP A 130 -2.80 16.25 11.89
C ASP A 130 -4.28 16.47 11.57
N LEU A 131 -5.16 16.13 12.53
CA LEU A 131 -6.62 16.27 12.48
C LEU A 131 -7.30 15.54 11.30
N SER A 132 -6.55 14.76 10.52
CA SER A 132 -7.05 14.11 9.31
C SER A 132 -7.62 12.71 9.58
N GLY A 133 -7.35 12.13 10.76
CA GLY A 133 -7.88 10.83 11.21
C GLY A 133 -7.37 9.58 10.48
N PHE A 134 -6.90 9.69 9.22
CA PHE A 134 -6.45 8.55 8.40
C PHE A 134 -5.03 8.68 7.85
N SER A 135 -4.38 9.83 8.00
CA SER A 135 -3.01 10.05 7.54
C SER A 135 -1.99 9.12 8.20
N ASN A 136 -2.12 8.84 9.51
CA ASN A 136 -1.22 7.91 10.21
C ASN A 136 -1.14 6.55 9.52
N LYS A 137 -2.30 5.97 9.18
CA LYS A 137 -2.37 4.67 8.49
C LYS A 137 -1.76 4.74 7.09
N ILE A 138 -1.99 5.83 6.35
CA ILE A 138 -1.37 6.03 5.03
C ILE A 138 0.17 6.07 5.16
N GLN A 139 0.68 6.77 6.16
CA GLN A 139 2.12 6.95 6.38
C GLN A 139 2.77 5.63 6.79
N ASP A 140 2.09 4.85 7.63
CA ASP A 140 2.47 3.48 7.96
C ASP A 140 2.57 2.59 6.70
N LEU A 141 1.56 2.64 5.81
CA LEU A 141 1.58 1.88 4.55
C LEU A 141 2.71 2.33 3.62
N GLU A 142 2.97 3.64 3.54
CA GLU A 142 4.03 4.20 2.70
C GLU A 142 5.43 3.86 3.25
N LEU A 143 5.59 3.71 4.57
CA LEU A 143 6.81 3.19 5.19
C LEU A 143 7.04 1.73 4.76
N ILE A 144 6.02 0.88 4.86
CA ILE A 144 6.12 -0.53 4.45
C ILE A 144 6.42 -0.65 2.96
N GLU A 145 5.76 0.17 2.13
CA GLU A 145 6.02 0.23 0.70
C GLU A 145 7.48 0.60 0.41
N LEU A 146 8.03 1.59 1.12
CA LEU A 146 9.43 1.97 0.97
C LEU A 146 10.38 0.85 1.38
N LEU A 147 10.11 0.15 2.48
CA LEU A 147 10.89 -1.02 2.91
C LEU A 147 10.94 -2.08 1.81
N LEU A 148 9.78 -2.43 1.24
CA LEU A 148 9.70 -3.40 0.14
C LEU A 148 10.43 -2.91 -1.11
N LEU A 149 10.38 -1.62 -1.41
CA LEU A 149 11.02 -1.02 -2.58
C LEU A 149 12.54 -1.09 -2.45
N GLU A 150 13.08 -0.74 -1.29
CA GLU A 150 14.51 -0.81 -1.01
C GLU A 150 15.01 -2.26 -0.96
N LEU A 151 14.26 -3.16 -0.29
CA LEU A 151 14.54 -4.60 -0.31
C LEU A 151 14.62 -5.13 -1.74
N ARG A 152 13.69 -4.72 -2.60
CA ARG A 152 13.70 -5.11 -4.01
C ARG A 152 14.93 -4.61 -4.75
N MET A 153 15.33 -3.35 -4.54
CA MET A 153 16.53 -2.77 -5.15
C MET A 153 17.79 -3.48 -4.69
N LEU A 154 17.90 -3.73 -3.38
CA LEU A 154 18.97 -4.49 -2.77
C LEU A 154 19.07 -5.88 -3.40
N SER A 155 17.95 -6.60 -3.45
CA SER A 155 17.85 -7.96 -3.99
C SER A 155 18.28 -8.06 -5.45
N LYS A 156 18.04 -7.04 -6.27
CA LYS A 156 18.54 -6.99 -7.65
C LYS A 156 20.06 -6.82 -7.74
N LYS A 157 20.65 -6.06 -6.82
CA LYS A 157 22.10 -5.82 -6.78
C LYS A 157 22.86 -7.09 -6.39
N ILE A 158 22.35 -7.84 -5.41
CA ILE A 158 23.01 -9.04 -4.89
C ILE A 158 22.47 -10.37 -5.44
N LYS A 159 21.35 -10.36 -6.18
CA LYS A 159 20.65 -11.55 -6.68
C LYS A 159 20.32 -12.57 -5.58
N PHE A 160 19.92 -12.07 -4.41
CA PHE A 160 19.64 -12.91 -3.23
C PHE A 160 18.37 -13.75 -3.39
N PHE A 161 17.37 -13.19 -4.07
CA PHE A 161 16.08 -13.84 -4.24
C PHE A 161 15.94 -14.49 -5.60
N ASP A 162 15.30 -15.65 -5.59
CA ASP A 162 14.84 -16.32 -6.78
C ASP A 162 13.70 -15.52 -7.45
N LYS A 163 13.33 -15.93 -8.67
CA LYS A 163 12.31 -15.24 -9.46
C LYS A 163 10.94 -15.24 -8.76
N GLN A 164 10.60 -16.29 -8.01
CA GLN A 164 9.32 -16.41 -7.33
C GLN A 164 9.24 -15.46 -6.14
N THR A 165 10.28 -15.40 -5.31
CA THR A 165 10.31 -14.46 -4.17
C THR A 165 10.29 -13.01 -4.66
N MET A 166 11.03 -12.68 -5.73
CA MET A 166 10.97 -11.36 -6.35
C MET A 166 9.57 -11.02 -6.88
N LYS A 167 8.86 -11.99 -7.48
CA LYS A 167 7.47 -11.81 -7.91
C LYS A 167 6.56 -11.51 -6.72
N LYS A 168 6.73 -12.22 -5.59
CA LYS A 168 5.95 -11.98 -4.37
C LYS A 168 6.19 -10.58 -3.80
N ILE A 169 7.44 -10.10 -3.75
CA ILE A 169 7.76 -8.73 -3.34
C ILE A 169 7.10 -7.71 -4.26
N ASP A 170 7.17 -7.92 -5.58
CA ASP A 170 6.52 -7.05 -6.56
C ASP A 170 4.99 -7.00 -6.39
N GLN A 171 4.36 -8.14 -6.08
CA GLN A 171 2.93 -8.21 -5.80
C GLN A 171 2.57 -7.41 -4.54
N MET A 172 3.32 -7.59 -3.47
CA MET A 172 3.11 -6.88 -2.21
C MET A 172 3.27 -5.37 -2.39
N LEU A 173 4.28 -4.93 -3.13
CA LEU A 173 4.47 -3.51 -3.48
C LEU A 173 3.24 -2.90 -4.15
N VAL A 174 2.66 -3.61 -5.13
CA VAL A 174 1.46 -3.14 -5.82
C VAL A 174 0.28 -3.08 -4.83
N LEU A 175 0.08 -4.12 -4.02
CA LEU A 175 -1.05 -4.19 -3.09
C LEU A 175 -0.99 -3.12 -2.00
N TYR A 176 0.18 -2.85 -1.41
CA TYR A 176 0.35 -1.75 -0.44
C TYR A 176 0.07 -0.38 -1.06
N ARG A 177 0.53 -0.16 -2.29
CA ARG A 177 0.25 1.09 -3.01
C ARG A 177 -1.24 1.22 -3.33
N VAL A 178 -1.90 0.15 -3.79
CA VAL A 178 -3.36 0.15 -4.02
C VAL A 178 -4.08 0.43 -2.71
N TRP A 179 -3.68 -0.19 -1.61
CA TRP A 179 -4.30 0.03 -0.32
C TRP A 179 -4.21 1.48 0.15
N SER A 180 -3.04 2.11 0.05
CA SER A 180 -2.89 3.53 0.42
C SER A 180 -3.74 4.45 -0.47
N ILE A 181 -3.89 4.14 -1.76
CA ILE A 181 -4.80 4.86 -2.67
C ILE A 181 -6.27 4.68 -2.23
N LEU A 182 -6.69 3.46 -1.89
CA LEU A 182 -8.06 3.19 -1.45
C LEU A 182 -8.39 3.91 -0.15
N ILE A 183 -7.46 4.00 0.80
CA ILE A 183 -7.67 4.78 2.04
C ILE A 183 -7.87 6.26 1.71
N ARG A 184 -7.05 6.82 0.82
CA ARG A 184 -7.19 8.21 0.37
C ARG A 184 -8.51 8.46 -0.35
N TYR A 185 -9.01 7.48 -1.11
CA TYR A 185 -10.24 7.58 -1.86
C TYR A 185 -11.49 7.49 -0.97
N TYR A 186 -11.55 6.49 -0.09
CA TYR A 186 -12.70 6.28 0.79
C TYR A 186 -12.70 7.15 2.04
N HIS A 187 -11.60 7.87 2.31
CA HIS A 187 -11.39 8.58 3.58
C HIS A 187 -11.56 7.66 4.81
N GLY A 188 -11.24 6.36 4.66
CA GLY A 188 -11.49 5.35 5.69
C GLY A 188 -10.72 4.06 5.46
N SER A 189 -10.14 3.51 6.53
CA SER A 189 -9.35 2.27 6.50
C SER A 189 -10.22 1.02 6.33
N TYR A 190 -11.44 1.04 6.86
CA TYR A 190 -12.35 -0.10 6.84
C TYR A 190 -12.81 -0.44 5.41
N GLN A 191 -13.37 0.54 4.68
CA GLN A 191 -13.85 0.36 3.30
C GLN A 191 -12.70 -0.02 2.36
N ALA A 192 -11.53 0.59 2.54
CA ALA A 192 -10.32 0.25 1.79
C ALA A 192 -9.90 -1.21 2.02
N SER A 193 -9.91 -1.66 3.28
CA SER A 193 -9.58 -3.05 3.64
C SER A 193 -10.61 -4.05 3.12
N ALA A 194 -11.90 -3.72 3.20
CA ALA A 194 -12.99 -4.54 2.66
C ALA A 194 -12.84 -4.71 1.14
N THR A 195 -12.54 -3.64 0.42
CA THR A 195 -12.26 -3.68 -1.03
C THR A 195 -11.03 -4.53 -1.35
N LEU A 196 -9.95 -4.34 -0.58
CA LEU A 196 -8.72 -5.11 -0.76
C LEU A 196 -8.88 -6.59 -0.40
N SER A 197 -9.91 -6.96 0.37
CA SER A 197 -10.16 -8.36 0.72
C SER A 197 -10.48 -9.25 -0.47
N TYR A 198 -10.93 -8.64 -1.57
CA TYR A 198 -11.15 -9.29 -2.86
C TYR A 198 -9.88 -9.43 -3.71
N LYS A 199 -8.68 -9.14 -3.16
CA LYS A 199 -7.39 -9.26 -3.87
C LYS A 199 -7.12 -10.63 -4.48
N PHE A 200 -7.81 -11.69 -4.02
CA PHE A 200 -7.68 -13.03 -4.59
C PHE A 200 -8.25 -13.15 -6.02
N TYR A 201 -9.15 -12.23 -6.42
CA TYR A 201 -9.62 -12.11 -7.81
C TYR A 201 -8.65 -11.35 -8.72
N TYR A 202 -7.59 -10.75 -8.18
CA TYR A 202 -6.64 -9.99 -9.00
C TYR A 202 -5.72 -10.92 -9.78
N ASP A 203 -5.42 -10.54 -11.03
CA ASP A 203 -4.43 -11.24 -11.84
C ASP A 203 -3.03 -11.07 -11.23
N ARG A 204 -2.58 -12.12 -10.55
CA ARG A 204 -1.27 -12.22 -9.90
C ARG A 204 -0.09 -12.01 -10.86
N ASN A 205 -0.26 -12.20 -12.17
CA ASN A 205 0.78 -11.95 -13.17
C ASN A 205 0.92 -10.47 -13.50
N LYS A 206 -0.18 -9.72 -13.39
CA LYS A 206 -0.21 -8.29 -13.63
C LYS A 206 0.15 -7.47 -12.39
N LEU A 207 0.09 -8.06 -11.20
CA LEU A 207 0.66 -7.52 -9.97
C LEU A 207 2.21 -7.60 -9.97
N ASN A 208 2.85 -6.74 -10.76
CA ASN A 208 4.30 -6.71 -10.92
C ASN A 208 4.88 -5.28 -10.85
N TYR A 209 6.22 -5.15 -10.82
CA TYR A 209 6.86 -3.84 -10.68
C TYR A 209 6.57 -2.87 -11.84
N LYS A 210 6.27 -3.35 -13.05
CA LYS A 210 5.88 -2.47 -14.17
C LYS A 210 4.54 -1.81 -13.85
N THR A 211 3.59 -2.57 -13.32
CA THR A 211 2.29 -2.08 -12.85
C THR A 211 2.46 -1.10 -11.69
N TYR A 212 3.30 -1.41 -10.71
CA TYR A 212 3.65 -0.48 -9.64
C TYR A 212 4.15 0.87 -10.16
N LYS A 213 5.11 0.87 -11.11
CA LYS A 213 5.59 2.12 -11.72
C LYS A 213 4.51 2.89 -12.48
N LYS A 214 3.61 2.16 -13.17
CA LYS A 214 2.47 2.79 -13.84
C LYS A 214 1.61 3.49 -12.80
N ILE A 215 1.18 2.79 -11.75
CA ILE A 215 0.37 3.36 -10.66
C ILE A 215 1.02 4.63 -10.12
N ILE A 216 2.31 4.59 -9.75
CA ILE A 216 3.00 5.81 -9.29
C ILE A 216 2.88 6.94 -10.30
N ARG A 217 3.23 6.71 -11.58
CA ARG A 217 3.16 7.75 -12.62
C ARG A 217 1.76 8.34 -12.77
N TYR A 218 0.73 7.49 -12.71
CA TYR A 218 -0.66 7.94 -12.81
C TYR A 218 -1.09 8.80 -11.62
N PHE A 219 -0.64 8.46 -10.40
CA PHE A 219 -1.04 9.17 -9.18
C PHE A 219 -0.11 10.34 -8.80
N THR A 220 1.14 10.38 -9.29
CA THR A 220 2.05 11.53 -9.11
C THR A 220 1.79 12.65 -10.12
N ASN A 221 1.23 12.32 -11.29
CA ASN A 221 0.82 13.36 -12.24
C ASN A 221 -0.48 14.01 -11.71
N ASN A 222 -0.40 15.27 -11.28
CA ASN A 222 -1.51 16.13 -10.81
C ASN A 222 -2.76 16.13 -11.71
N THR A 223 -2.66 15.60 -12.92
CA THR A 223 -3.76 15.40 -13.86
C THR A 223 -4.87 14.50 -13.32
N LEU A 224 -4.64 13.57 -12.38
CA LEU A 224 -5.74 12.75 -11.84
C LEU A 224 -6.61 13.55 -10.87
N LYS A 225 -6.02 14.28 -9.92
CA LYS A 225 -6.77 15.22 -9.05
C LYS A 225 -7.51 16.24 -9.89
N TYR A 226 -6.85 16.78 -10.92
CA TYR A 226 -7.48 17.68 -11.88
C TYR A 226 -8.63 17.00 -12.64
N ARG A 227 -8.46 15.78 -13.16
CA ARG A 227 -9.50 15.06 -13.93
C ARG A 227 -10.67 14.59 -13.08
N ILE A 228 -10.41 14.15 -11.85
CA ILE A 228 -11.45 13.80 -10.87
C ILE A 228 -12.22 15.07 -10.50
N ASN A 229 -11.53 16.18 -10.20
CA ASN A 229 -12.19 17.45 -9.94
C ASN A 229 -12.97 17.97 -11.16
N LEU A 230 -12.43 17.83 -12.38
CA LEU A 230 -13.11 18.24 -13.62
C LEU A 230 -14.36 17.39 -13.89
N PHE A 231 -14.29 16.09 -13.57
CA PHE A 231 -15.41 15.18 -13.66
C PHE A 231 -16.49 15.49 -12.61
N ILE A 232 -16.09 15.72 -11.35
CA ILE A 232 -16.99 16.13 -10.26
C ILE A 232 -17.65 17.47 -10.61
N ASN A 233 -16.88 18.48 -11.03
CA ASN A 233 -17.40 19.78 -11.42
C ASN A 233 -18.36 19.67 -12.63
N ASN A 234 -18.05 18.82 -13.63
CA ASN A 234 -18.95 18.57 -14.76
C ASN A 234 -20.23 17.82 -14.35
N LEU A 235 -20.15 16.95 -13.35
CA LEU A 235 -21.33 16.28 -12.77
C LEU A 235 -22.17 17.27 -11.98
N GLU A 236 -21.55 18.10 -11.14
CA GLU A 236 -22.22 19.15 -10.39
C GLU A 236 -22.91 20.14 -11.33
N GLU A 237 -22.23 20.60 -12.38
CA GLU A 237 -22.80 21.51 -13.38
C GLU A 237 -23.97 20.86 -14.16
N LYS A 238 -23.87 19.56 -14.47
CA LYS A 238 -24.97 18.81 -15.12
C LYS A 238 -26.15 18.58 -14.17
N ILE A 239 -25.89 18.34 -12.89
CA ILE A 239 -26.92 18.19 -11.84
C ILE A 239 -27.60 19.55 -11.61
N GLU A 240 -26.85 20.64 -11.56
CA GLU A 240 -27.35 22.00 -11.36
C GLU A 240 -28.19 22.48 -12.56
N LYS A 241 -27.81 22.09 -13.78
CA LYS A 241 -28.62 22.32 -15.00
C LYS A 241 -29.87 21.44 -15.06
N ASN A 242 -29.88 20.27 -14.43
CA ASN A 242 -31.06 19.41 -14.30
C ASN A 242 -31.82 19.75 -13.00
N SER A 243 -32.55 20.87 -13.02
CA SER A 243 -33.26 21.46 -11.87
C SER A 243 -34.16 20.49 -11.08
N ASN A 244 -34.67 19.43 -11.72
CA ASN A 244 -35.49 18.40 -11.08
C ASN A 244 -34.67 17.37 -10.29
N LEU A 245 -33.47 16.99 -10.77
CA LEU A 245 -32.61 16.04 -10.07
C LEU A 245 -31.93 16.70 -8.87
N HIS A 246 -31.50 17.96 -9.02
CA HIS A 246 -30.96 18.75 -7.91
C HIS A 246 -32.02 18.98 -6.82
N LYS A 247 -33.29 19.27 -7.18
CA LYS A 247 -34.40 19.35 -6.21
C LYS A 247 -34.65 18.01 -5.52
N LEU A 248 -34.62 16.89 -6.24
CA LEU A 248 -34.83 15.56 -5.68
C LEU A 248 -33.71 15.18 -4.70
N TYR A 249 -32.44 15.38 -5.10
CA TYR A 249 -31.28 15.09 -4.27
C TYR A 249 -31.25 15.97 -3.03
N LYS A 250 -31.52 17.28 -3.16
CA LYS A 250 -31.59 18.23 -2.05
C LYS A 250 -32.77 17.92 -1.10
N ASN A 251 -33.90 17.43 -1.61
CA ASN A 251 -35.03 16.99 -0.79
C ASN A 251 -34.76 15.67 -0.05
N ILE A 252 -34.11 14.71 -0.70
CA ILE A 252 -33.71 13.44 -0.07
C ILE A 252 -32.63 13.68 0.99
N TYR A 253 -31.60 14.46 0.66
CA TYR A 253 -30.54 14.82 1.60
C TYR A 253 -31.09 15.63 2.79
N LYS A 254 -31.99 16.59 2.57
CA LYS A 254 -32.65 17.35 3.65
C LYS A 254 -33.56 16.46 4.51
N LYS A 255 -34.28 15.48 3.93
CA LYS A 255 -35.11 14.53 4.68
C LYS A 255 -34.30 13.52 5.51
N ILE A 256 -33.12 13.12 5.03
CA ILE A 256 -32.28 12.10 5.70
C ILE A 256 -31.29 12.75 6.70
N PHE A 257 -30.72 13.90 6.34
CA PHE A 257 -29.60 14.51 7.06
C PHE A 257 -29.86 15.94 7.56
N GLY A 258 -31.09 16.46 7.43
CA GLY A 258 -31.49 17.74 8.02
C GLY A 258 -31.52 17.73 9.56
N GLU A 259 -31.83 18.88 10.16
CA GLU A 259 -32.01 19.08 11.61
C GLU A 259 -33.28 18.37 12.14
N PHE A 260 -33.27 17.04 12.06
CA PHE A 260 -34.28 16.17 12.64
C PHE A 260 -33.67 15.46 13.84
N SER A 261 -34.49 15.30 14.88
CA SER A 261 -34.14 14.48 16.04
C SER A 261 -33.84 13.04 15.62
N LEU A 262 -33.06 12.31 16.43
CA LEU A 262 -32.64 10.94 16.12
C LEU A 262 -33.84 10.00 15.89
N PHE A 263 -34.97 10.28 16.55
CA PHE A 263 -36.25 9.58 16.39
C PHE A 263 -36.91 9.85 15.02
N GLU A 264 -36.92 11.11 14.56
CA GLU A 264 -37.48 11.48 13.24
C GLU A 264 -36.65 10.92 12.09
N ARG A 265 -35.32 10.84 12.25
CA ARG A 265 -34.43 10.17 11.28
C ARG A 265 -34.77 8.67 11.17
N PHE A 266 -35.10 8.03 12.29
CA PHE A 266 -35.47 6.62 12.35
C PHE A 266 -36.82 6.35 11.65
N GLN A 267 -37.83 7.20 11.86
CA GLN A 267 -39.13 7.11 11.19
C GLN A 267 -39.01 7.31 9.67
N ASN A 268 -38.19 8.27 9.22
CA ASN A 268 -37.96 8.52 7.80
C ASN A 268 -37.24 7.36 7.10
N LEU A 269 -36.28 6.71 7.77
CA LEU A 269 -35.62 5.49 7.25
C LEU A 269 -36.59 4.31 7.17
N ARG A 270 -37.51 4.17 8.14
CA ARG A 270 -38.54 3.12 8.17
C ARG A 270 -39.57 3.30 7.05
N TYR A 271 -39.95 4.54 6.76
CA TYR A 271 -40.82 4.91 5.64
C TYR A 271 -40.17 4.59 4.28
N LEU A 272 -38.90 4.96 4.10
CA LEU A 272 -38.11 4.62 2.91
C LEU A 272 -37.98 3.11 2.69
N TYR A 273 -37.80 2.34 3.77
CA TYR A 273 -37.79 0.87 3.72
C TYR A 273 -39.14 0.29 3.28
N SER A 274 -40.27 0.81 3.76
CA SER A 274 -41.61 0.35 3.33
C SER A 274 -41.86 0.60 1.83
N LEU A 275 -41.37 1.72 1.31
CA LEU A 275 -41.44 2.11 -0.10
C LEU A 275 -40.56 1.23 -1.00
N LEU A 276 -39.36 0.86 -0.53
CA LEU A 276 -38.39 0.09 -1.31
C LEU A 276 -38.61 -1.44 -1.22
N SER A 277 -39.27 -1.93 -0.15
CA SER A 277 -39.54 -3.35 0.05
C SER A 277 -40.88 -3.83 -0.55
N GLY A 278 -41.67 -2.93 -1.15
CA GLY A 278 -42.92 -3.27 -1.83
C GLY A 278 -44.00 -3.87 -0.91
N LYS A 279 -43.91 -3.68 0.40
CA LYS A 279 -44.90 -4.19 1.36
C LYS A 279 -46.00 -3.15 1.57
N GLU A 280 -47.20 -3.47 1.10
CA GLU A 280 -48.34 -2.53 1.06
C GLU A 280 -49.03 -2.25 2.41
N ASN A 281 -48.73 -2.94 3.52
CA ASN A 281 -49.46 -2.71 4.78
C ASN A 281 -48.63 -2.03 5.86
N LEU A 282 -48.56 -0.69 5.76
CA LEU A 282 -48.02 0.19 6.79
C LEU A 282 -48.90 0.21 8.07
N GLU A 283 -50.22 0.07 7.92
CA GLU A 283 -51.19 0.20 9.03
C GLU A 283 -51.14 -0.96 10.04
N GLU A 284 -50.79 -2.17 9.60
CA GLU A 284 -50.74 -3.35 10.47
C GLU A 284 -49.51 -3.34 11.40
N LEU A 285 -48.40 -2.77 10.92
CA LEU A 285 -47.17 -2.55 11.70
C LEU A 285 -47.32 -1.40 12.71
N ILE A 286 -48.10 -0.37 12.40
CA ILE A 286 -48.40 0.75 13.30
C ILE A 286 -49.32 0.29 14.44
N LYS A 287 -50.35 -0.51 14.13
CA LYS A 287 -51.28 -1.09 15.12
C LYS A 287 -50.62 -2.04 16.12
N VAL A 288 -49.47 -2.65 15.78
CA VAL A 288 -48.70 -3.51 16.69
C VAL A 288 -47.84 -2.68 17.64
N SER A 289 -47.34 -1.51 17.22
CA SER A 289 -46.58 -0.61 18.10
C SER A 289 -47.47 0.22 19.04
N GLU A 290 -48.68 0.57 18.61
CA GLU A 290 -49.62 1.37 19.42
C GLU A 290 -50.32 0.56 20.52
N ARG A 291 -50.26 -0.78 20.49
CA ARG A 291 -50.84 -1.64 21.56
C ARG A 291 -49.93 -1.83 22.78
N ASN A 292 -48.70 -1.35 22.73
CA ASN A 292 -47.77 -1.45 23.86
C ASN A 292 -47.72 -0.10 24.60
N ASP A 293 -48.75 0.17 25.41
CA ASP A 293 -48.73 1.24 26.40
C ASP A 293 -47.69 0.92 27.48
N TYR A 294 -46.57 1.64 27.47
CA TYR A 294 -45.65 1.70 28.61
C TYR A 294 -45.67 3.13 29.16
N SER A 295 -46.33 3.29 30.31
CA SER A 295 -46.24 4.50 31.12
C SER A 295 -44.79 4.68 31.58
N TYR A 296 -44.22 5.85 31.26
CA TYR A 296 -42.91 6.26 31.73
C TYR A 296 -42.98 6.56 33.23
N ASP A 297 -42.39 5.69 34.05
CA ASP A 297 -41.91 6.06 35.38
C ASP A 297 -40.39 5.86 35.44
N SER A 298 -39.74 6.85 36.05
CA SER A 298 -38.29 7.00 36.08
C SER A 298 -37.66 6.00 37.06
N HIS A 299 -36.50 5.48 36.64
CA HIS A 299 -35.64 4.49 37.31
C HIS A 299 -36.03 3.02 37.09
N TYR A 300 -35.47 2.39 36.05
CA TYR A 300 -34.80 1.08 36.10
C TYR A 300 -34.13 0.78 34.74
N MET A 301 -33.06 -0.01 34.78
CA MET A 301 -32.24 -0.44 33.63
C MET A 301 -33.09 -0.97 32.46
N GLY A 302 -32.79 -0.51 31.25
CA GLY A 302 -33.49 -0.92 30.02
C GLY A 302 -33.38 -2.43 29.73
N PRO A 303 -34.42 -3.03 29.14
CA PRO A 303 -34.52 -4.49 29.00
C PRO A 303 -33.54 -5.04 27.95
N PRO A 304 -33.05 -6.29 28.13
CA PRO A 304 -32.08 -6.96 27.26
C PRO A 304 -32.51 -7.09 25.79
N TYR A 305 -33.80 -6.94 25.51
CA TYR A 305 -34.36 -6.98 24.16
C TYR A 305 -33.98 -5.77 23.28
N ILE A 306 -33.64 -4.61 23.84
CA ILE A 306 -33.25 -3.44 23.03
C ILE A 306 -31.85 -3.62 22.42
N ASN A 307 -30.95 -4.28 23.14
CA ASN A 307 -29.62 -4.61 22.60
C ASN A 307 -29.69 -5.75 21.58
N GLU A 308 -30.55 -6.76 21.77
CA GLU A 308 -30.77 -7.81 20.78
C GLU A 308 -31.48 -7.28 19.52
N LEU A 309 -32.43 -6.35 19.65
CA LEU A 309 -33.05 -5.67 18.52
C LEU A 309 -32.08 -4.71 17.82
N LEU A 310 -31.21 -4.02 18.56
CA LEU A 310 -30.15 -3.19 17.97
C LEU A 310 -29.11 -4.04 17.26
N ILE A 311 -28.72 -5.19 17.80
CA ILE A 311 -27.80 -6.13 17.14
C ILE A 311 -28.46 -6.74 15.90
N PHE A 312 -29.73 -7.14 15.97
CA PHE A 312 -30.50 -7.67 14.83
C PHE A 312 -30.77 -6.60 13.76
N CYS A 313 -31.10 -5.37 14.15
CA CYS A 313 -31.22 -4.24 13.24
C CYS A 313 -29.85 -3.80 12.69
N HIS A 314 -28.76 -3.95 13.44
CA HIS A 314 -27.41 -3.70 12.96
C HIS A 314 -26.94 -4.81 12.03
N GLU A 315 -27.32 -6.09 12.23
CA GLU A 315 -27.04 -7.21 11.32
C GLU A 315 -27.90 -7.17 10.05
N ILE A 316 -29.17 -6.77 10.13
CA ILE A 316 -30.06 -6.60 8.97
C ILE A 316 -29.76 -5.31 8.20
N SER A 317 -29.43 -4.22 8.92
CA SER A 317 -28.88 -3.02 8.31
C SER A 317 -27.54 -3.36 7.67
N TYR A 318 -26.65 -4.12 8.31
CA TYR A 318 -25.38 -4.53 7.72
C TYR A 318 -25.54 -5.48 6.53
N ASN A 319 -26.54 -6.38 6.50
CA ASN A 319 -26.81 -7.28 5.38
C ASN A 319 -27.53 -6.58 4.19
N ASN A 320 -28.45 -5.65 4.44
CA ASN A 320 -29.08 -4.84 3.40
C ASN A 320 -28.20 -3.66 2.94
N TYR A 321 -27.39 -3.12 3.84
CA TYR A 321 -26.28 -2.22 3.54
C TYR A 321 -25.20 -2.98 2.79
N LEU A 322 -24.94 -4.27 3.05
CA LEU A 322 -24.08 -5.13 2.22
C LEU A 322 -24.66 -5.40 0.84
N LEU A 323 -25.98 -5.49 0.66
CA LEU A 323 -26.66 -5.63 -0.63
C LEU A 323 -26.69 -4.31 -1.42
N THR A 324 -26.88 -3.18 -0.73
CA THR A 324 -26.86 -1.84 -1.33
C THR A 324 -25.42 -1.37 -1.57
N ILE A 325 -24.47 -1.73 -0.71
CA ILE A 325 -23.02 -1.72 -0.93
C ILE A 325 -22.66 -2.80 -1.95
N GLU A 326 -23.34 -3.93 -2.10
CA GLU A 326 -23.01 -4.87 -3.19
C GLU A 326 -23.42 -4.29 -4.53
N VAL A 327 -24.50 -3.50 -4.59
CA VAL A 327 -24.98 -2.84 -5.81
C VAL A 327 -24.22 -1.54 -6.06
N GLU A 328 -23.97 -0.72 -5.04
CA GLU A 328 -23.17 0.50 -5.13
C GLU A 328 -21.68 0.22 -5.17
N MET A 329 -21.15 -0.78 -4.47
CA MET A 329 -19.82 -1.34 -4.75
C MET A 329 -19.86 -2.23 -5.97
N ARG A 330 -20.94 -2.79 -6.51
CA ARG A 330 -20.90 -3.30 -7.89
C ARG A 330 -20.76 -2.15 -8.86
N ASN A 331 -21.39 -0.99 -8.65
CA ASN A 331 -21.29 0.18 -9.53
C ASN A 331 -20.00 1.00 -9.32
N CYS A 332 -19.49 1.05 -8.10
CA CYS A 332 -18.24 1.70 -7.69
C CYS A 332 -17.07 0.74 -7.90
N SER A 333 -17.26 -0.59 -7.75
CA SER A 333 -16.40 -1.61 -8.35
C SER A 333 -16.57 -1.63 -9.85
N GLU A 334 -17.68 -1.27 -10.49
CA GLU A 334 -17.75 -1.17 -11.96
C GLU A 334 -17.00 0.07 -12.41
N THR A 335 -16.99 1.14 -11.62
CA THR A 335 -16.25 2.38 -11.92
C THR A 335 -14.78 2.28 -11.56
N ILE A 336 -14.43 1.63 -10.44
CA ILE A 336 -13.05 1.25 -10.09
C ILE A 336 -12.58 0.10 -10.97
N LYS A 337 -13.45 -0.82 -11.41
CA LYS A 337 -13.22 -1.77 -12.50
C LYS A 337 -12.96 -0.93 -13.73
N ASN A 338 -13.83 -0.07 -14.23
CA ASN A 338 -13.55 0.70 -15.45
C ASN A 338 -12.29 1.58 -15.32
N ILE A 339 -11.99 2.13 -14.14
CA ILE A 339 -10.74 2.86 -13.87
C ILE A 339 -9.51 1.92 -13.76
N CYS A 340 -9.63 0.70 -13.23
CA CYS A 340 -8.56 -0.31 -13.04
C CYS A 340 -8.51 -1.44 -14.11
N ILE A 341 -9.55 -1.59 -14.92
CA ILE A 341 -9.78 -2.53 -16.03
C ILE A 341 -9.42 -1.77 -17.29
N ASP A 342 -10.04 -0.61 -17.56
CA ASP A 342 -9.77 0.13 -18.80
C ASP A 342 -8.38 0.80 -18.79
N ASN A 343 -7.82 1.10 -17.61
CA ASN A 343 -6.45 1.66 -17.52
C ASN A 343 -5.38 0.70 -16.95
N PHE A 344 -5.75 -0.37 -16.23
CA PHE A 344 -4.76 -1.26 -15.58
C PHE A 344 -4.93 -2.77 -15.86
N LEU A 345 -5.98 -3.21 -16.57
CA LEU A 345 -6.24 -4.61 -16.93
C LEU A 345 -5.99 -5.61 -15.78
N LEU A 346 -6.32 -5.36 -14.51
CA LEU A 346 -5.88 -6.22 -13.40
C LEU A 346 -6.73 -7.48 -13.11
N LEU A 347 -7.71 -7.82 -13.96
CA LEU A 347 -8.46 -9.07 -13.81
C LEU A 347 -7.96 -10.12 -14.82
N GLY A 348 -7.91 -11.37 -14.38
CA GLY A 348 -7.76 -12.53 -15.27
C GLY A 348 -9.12 -12.87 -15.86
N ASP A 349 -9.13 -13.45 -17.05
CA ASP A 349 -10.35 -13.88 -17.76
C ASP A 349 -11.27 -14.75 -16.90
#